data_AF-A0A810NKY6-F1
#
_entry.id   AF-A0A810NKY6-F1
#
_cell.length_a   1.000
_cell.length_b   1.000
_cell.length_c   1.000
_cell.angle_alpha   90.00
_cell.angle_beta   90.00
_cell.angle_gamma   90.00
#
_symmetry.space_group_name_H-M   'P 1'
#
loop_
_entity.id
_entity.type
_entity.pdbx_description
1 polymer ?
#
loop_
_entity_poly.entity_id
_entity_poly.type
_entity_poly.pdbx_seq_one_letter_code
_entity_poly.pdbx_strand_id
1 'polypeptide(L)'
;MLIVLAALLVTAAVALSAPDTGSDPWPNARPWRDERPAPAAQGGLEPGAPVDAGPGGLGARQPGEQVAPFAAPAGKPVAIHTADLPANEASGLVASRRFPGVFYWLRDGGGATAQRPRAALWTIKLGADAHALPVRRGENFPFAQVFAAPNGDWEDVVLDDDDNLWIGDIGANDCVSEQYLYRTLEPEPDTDDPFFVTAKWPVSFPDPAEGCRTRNAEAMLWLDGELYLFAKTANSPVYRAVFPAERGADVELEPVAEFDAAVNKISVSTVSTDRTRLTVAGHARYWVFAADPALRGDAYLKRALQGRPVHTGTFASRAGNASVEGGSYVPGTHDLLFVAENKEMFLLPDAPSAAAAR
;
A
#
# COMPACT_ATOMS: atom_id res chain seq x y z
N MET A 1 47.62 -43.73 32.47
CA MET A 1 48.07 -42.45 31.89
C MET A 1 46.97 -41.99 30.95
N LEU A 2 46.17 -41.00 31.39
CA LEU A 2 45.13 -40.34 30.59
C LEU A 2 45.80 -39.60 29.42
N ILE A 3 45.13 -39.55 28.27
CA ILE A 3 44.68 -38.29 27.64
C ILE A 3 43.56 -38.67 26.64
N VAL A 4 42.43 -37.98 26.83
CA VAL A 4 41.21 -37.98 26.04
C VAL A 4 41.33 -36.87 25.00
N LEU A 5 40.84 -37.05 23.78
CA LEU A 5 40.29 -35.92 23.02
C LEU A 5 39.18 -36.37 22.07
N ALA A 6 38.13 -35.55 22.06
CA ALA A 6 36.78 -35.82 21.61
C ALA A 6 36.60 -35.65 20.10
N ALA A 7 35.73 -36.48 19.50
CA ALA A 7 35.19 -36.30 18.17
C ALA A 7 33.84 -35.59 18.26
N LEU A 8 33.72 -34.40 17.67
CA LEU A 8 32.44 -33.73 17.43
C LEU A 8 31.82 -34.29 16.15
N LEU A 9 30.66 -34.93 16.30
CA LEU A 9 29.76 -35.27 15.20
C LEU A 9 28.99 -34.02 14.77
N VAL A 10 29.11 -33.64 13.49
CA VAL A 10 28.20 -32.71 12.81
C VAL A 10 27.20 -33.56 12.04
N THR A 11 25.97 -33.66 12.52
CA THR A 11 24.85 -34.22 11.76
C THR A 11 24.19 -33.11 10.94
N ALA A 12 24.40 -33.14 9.62
CA ALA A 12 23.61 -32.36 8.67
C ALA A 12 22.26 -33.06 8.47
N ALA A 13 21.18 -32.45 8.95
CA ALA A 13 19.82 -32.86 8.60
C ALA A 13 19.41 -32.14 7.30
N VAL A 14 19.46 -32.87 6.19
CA VAL A 14 18.83 -32.45 4.93
C VAL A 14 17.33 -32.75 5.07
N ALA A 15 16.54 -31.73 5.37
CA ALA A 15 15.09 -31.80 5.22
C ALA A 15 14.76 -31.60 3.74
N LEU A 16 14.54 -32.71 3.04
CA LEU A 16 13.86 -32.71 1.74
C LEU A 16 12.42 -32.25 1.98
N SER A 17 12.08 -31.06 1.51
CA SER A 17 10.71 -30.62 1.36
C SER A 17 10.01 -31.52 0.33
N ALA A 18 9.03 -32.29 0.80
CA ALA A 18 8.11 -32.97 -0.08
C ALA A 18 7.22 -31.92 -0.79
N PRO A 19 6.84 -32.13 -2.06
CA PRO A 19 5.89 -31.26 -2.74
C PRO A 19 4.53 -31.36 -2.05
N ASP A 20 4.00 -30.21 -1.66
CA ASP A 20 2.65 -30.05 -1.14
C ASP A 20 1.65 -30.46 -2.23
N THR A 21 0.89 -31.52 -1.98
CA THR A 21 -0.08 -32.10 -2.94
C THR A 21 -1.51 -31.67 -2.64
N GLY A 22 -1.70 -30.64 -1.82
CA GLY A 22 -3.00 -30.02 -1.56
C GLY A 22 -3.17 -28.68 -2.26
N SER A 23 -3.21 -28.66 -3.60
CA SER A 23 -3.62 -27.46 -4.35
C SER A 23 -4.98 -27.70 -5.02
N ASP A 24 -6.02 -27.11 -4.42
CA ASP A 24 -7.20 -26.76 -5.20
C ASP A 24 -6.77 -25.82 -6.34
N PRO A 25 -7.29 -26.00 -7.56
CA PRO A 25 -6.99 -25.08 -8.66
C PRO A 25 -7.52 -23.68 -8.33
N TRP A 26 -6.67 -22.68 -8.51
CA TRP A 26 -7.04 -21.26 -8.38
C TRP A 26 -8.13 -20.92 -9.41
N PRO A 27 -9.25 -20.27 -9.05
CA PRO A 27 -10.28 -19.93 -10.03
C PRO A 27 -9.77 -18.82 -10.96
N ASN A 28 -9.34 -19.27 -12.14
CA ASN A 28 -8.99 -18.56 -13.37
C ASN A 28 -9.45 -17.10 -13.52
N ALA A 29 -8.52 -16.31 -14.05
CA ALA A 29 -8.71 -15.48 -15.24
C ALA A 29 -10.04 -15.77 -15.97
N ARG A 30 -11.06 -14.95 -15.72
CA ARG A 30 -12.22 -14.79 -16.60
C ARG A 30 -12.36 -13.31 -16.91
N PRO A 31 -12.60 -12.91 -18.18
CA PRO A 31 -13.05 -11.55 -18.44
C PRO A 31 -14.38 -11.34 -17.72
N TRP A 32 -14.41 -10.28 -16.91
CA TRP A 32 -15.55 -9.92 -16.07
C TRP A 32 -16.81 -9.75 -16.95
N ARG A 33 -17.88 -10.50 -16.65
CA ARG A 33 -19.23 -10.27 -17.19
C ARG A 33 -20.10 -9.70 -16.08
N ASP A 34 -20.71 -8.57 -16.36
CA ASP A 34 -21.76 -7.92 -15.56
C ASP A 34 -22.97 -8.86 -15.40
N GLU A 35 -23.05 -9.59 -14.29
CA GLU A 35 -24.30 -10.23 -13.86
C GLU A 35 -24.48 -10.05 -12.35
N ARG A 36 -25.21 -8.99 -11.97
CA ARG A 36 -25.81 -8.89 -10.63
C ARG A 36 -27.03 -9.82 -10.56
N PRO A 37 -27.17 -10.70 -9.56
CA PRO A 37 -28.42 -11.42 -9.35
C PRO A 37 -29.50 -10.48 -8.80
N ALA A 38 -30.73 -10.64 -9.29
CA ALA A 38 -31.90 -9.96 -8.75
C ALA A 38 -32.22 -10.46 -7.30
N PRO A 39 -32.81 -9.61 -6.44
CA PRO A 39 -33.10 -9.99 -5.06
C PRO A 39 -34.26 -11.00 -4.99
N ALA A 40 -34.03 -12.11 -4.29
CA ALA A 40 -35.06 -13.10 -3.98
C ALA A 40 -36.01 -12.61 -2.88
N ALA A 41 -37.28 -12.97 -3.03
CA ALA A 41 -38.39 -12.56 -2.19
C ALA A 41 -38.33 -13.11 -0.75
N GLN A 42 -38.83 -12.30 0.19
CA GLN A 42 -39.02 -12.64 1.60
C GLN A 42 -40.21 -13.60 1.78
N GLY A 43 -40.01 -14.65 2.58
CA GLY A 43 -41.06 -15.51 3.11
C GLY A 43 -40.75 -15.85 4.57
N GLY A 44 -41.63 -15.46 5.49
CA GLY A 44 -41.43 -15.60 6.94
C GLY A 44 -41.95 -16.92 7.52
N LEU A 45 -41.59 -17.16 8.79
CA LEU A 45 -42.35 -17.89 9.82
C LEU A 45 -41.73 -17.54 11.20
N GLU A 46 -42.59 -17.30 12.20
CA GLU A 46 -42.26 -16.86 13.58
C GLU A 46 -42.01 -18.04 14.58
N PRO A 47 -42.07 -17.89 15.93
CA PRO A 47 -40.89 -17.95 16.81
C PRO A 47 -40.94 -19.09 17.84
N GLY A 48 -39.77 -19.45 18.40
CA GLY A 48 -39.69 -20.31 19.58
C GLY A 48 -38.43 -20.01 20.40
N ALA A 49 -38.61 -19.71 21.67
CA ALA A 49 -37.56 -19.51 22.68
C ALA A 49 -37.86 -20.43 23.90
N PRO A 50 -36.98 -20.54 24.91
CA PRO A 50 -35.51 -20.49 24.92
C PRO A 50 -34.91 -21.75 25.60
N VAL A 51 -33.59 -21.96 25.49
CA VAL A 51 -32.82 -22.78 26.45
C VAL A 51 -31.44 -22.16 26.71
N ASP A 52 -31.18 -21.88 27.98
CA ASP A 52 -29.94 -21.39 28.57
C ASP A 52 -28.94 -22.53 28.81
N ALA A 53 -27.65 -22.29 28.49
CA ALA A 53 -26.46 -22.71 29.26
C ALA A 53 -25.18 -22.20 28.56
N GLY A 54 -24.44 -21.28 29.19
CA GLY A 54 -23.12 -20.80 28.72
C GLY A 54 -21.96 -21.74 29.12
N PRO A 55 -20.70 -21.28 29.24
CA PRO A 55 -20.05 -20.09 28.69
C PRO A 55 -18.85 -20.44 27.77
N GLY A 56 -18.46 -19.53 26.87
CA GLY A 56 -17.21 -19.65 26.10
C GLY A 56 -17.43 -19.67 24.59
N GLY A 57 -17.77 -18.51 24.03
CA GLY A 57 -17.79 -18.30 22.59
C GLY A 57 -17.01 -17.04 22.28
N LEU A 58 -15.88 -17.20 21.58
CA LEU A 58 -15.26 -16.13 20.80
C LEU A 58 -16.37 -15.48 19.98
N GLY A 59 -16.69 -14.23 20.31
CA GLY A 59 -17.77 -13.51 19.66
C GLY A 59 -17.49 -13.38 18.18
N ALA A 60 -18.16 -14.19 17.36
CA ALA A 60 -18.28 -13.93 15.94
C ALA A 60 -18.92 -12.54 15.80
N ARG A 61 -18.14 -11.57 15.33
CA ARG A 61 -18.61 -10.23 15.05
C ARG A 61 -19.71 -10.35 13.99
N GLN A 62 -20.87 -9.74 14.24
CA GLN A 62 -21.96 -9.77 13.26
C GLN A 62 -21.51 -9.06 11.97
N PRO A 63 -21.73 -9.65 10.78
CA PRO A 63 -21.50 -8.96 9.53
C PRO A 63 -22.50 -7.80 9.43
N GLY A 64 -22.00 -6.55 9.46
CA GLY A 64 -22.84 -5.38 9.17
C GLY A 64 -22.76 -4.20 10.13
N GLU A 65 -21.88 -4.20 11.14
CA GLU A 65 -21.64 -2.97 11.91
C GLU A 65 -20.82 -2.00 11.04
N GLN A 66 -21.53 -1.12 10.32
CA GLN A 66 -20.94 0.02 9.62
C GLN A 66 -20.38 0.97 10.67
N VAL A 67 -19.08 0.85 10.96
CA VAL A 67 -18.35 1.88 11.67
C VAL A 67 -18.40 3.13 10.81
N ALA A 68 -18.90 4.24 11.36
CA ALA A 68 -19.01 5.50 10.63
C ALA A 68 -17.65 5.85 10.00
N PRO A 69 -17.61 6.28 8.73
CA PRO A 69 -16.36 6.60 8.06
C PRO A 69 -15.63 7.69 8.84
N PHE A 70 -14.31 7.50 8.97
CA PHE A 70 -13.42 8.57 9.37
C PHE A 70 -13.56 9.68 8.33
N ALA A 71 -14.12 10.82 8.73
CA ALA A 71 -14.07 12.04 7.96
C ALA A 71 -13.21 13.04 8.75
N ALA A 72 -11.98 13.26 8.28
CA ALA A 72 -11.25 14.44 8.71
C ALA A 72 -12.11 15.69 8.41
N PRO A 73 -12.05 16.74 9.25
CA PRO A 73 -12.79 17.96 8.99
C PRO A 73 -12.30 18.55 7.67
N ALA A 74 -13.20 18.57 6.69
CA ALA A 74 -12.99 19.31 5.44
C ALA A 74 -12.59 20.74 5.80
N GLY A 75 -11.35 21.13 5.53
CA GLY A 75 -10.81 22.34 6.13
C GLY A 75 -9.30 22.55 5.94
N LYS A 76 -8.80 23.64 6.54
CA LYS A 76 -7.45 24.18 6.32
C LYS A 76 -6.37 23.08 6.44
N PRO A 77 -5.29 23.14 5.63
CA PRO A 77 -4.17 22.22 5.75
C PRO A 77 -3.72 22.10 7.22
N VAL A 78 -3.72 20.87 7.73
CA VAL A 78 -3.15 20.56 9.03
C VAL A 78 -1.83 19.86 8.76
N ALA A 79 -0.74 20.59 8.87
CA ALA A 79 0.54 19.92 8.94
C ALA A 79 0.57 19.11 10.24
N ILE A 80 0.53 17.78 10.11
CA ILE A 80 0.80 16.87 11.23
C ILE A 80 2.31 16.89 11.40
N HIS A 81 2.80 17.94 12.07
CA HIS A 81 4.23 18.11 12.27
C HIS A 81 4.76 17.09 13.28
N THR A 82 5.16 15.96 12.76
CA THR A 82 5.71 14.80 13.43
C THR A 82 7.20 14.99 13.76
N ALA A 83 7.50 15.54 14.93
CA ALA A 83 8.67 15.03 15.65
C ALA A 83 8.47 13.56 16.08
N ASP A 84 7.30 12.98 15.77
CA ASP A 84 6.72 11.80 16.41
C ASP A 84 6.81 10.52 15.57
N LEU A 85 7.14 10.57 14.26
CA LEU A 85 7.34 9.30 13.54
C LEU A 85 8.58 8.59 14.08
N PRO A 86 8.46 7.30 14.45
CA PRO A 86 9.54 6.57 15.13
C PRO A 86 10.72 6.23 14.20
N ALA A 87 10.53 6.27 12.88
CA ALA A 87 11.54 5.90 11.89
C ALA A 87 11.56 6.86 10.69
N ASN A 88 12.75 7.03 10.10
CA ASN A 88 12.99 7.80 8.87
C ASN A 88 12.84 6.94 7.62
N GLU A 89 12.96 7.57 6.44
CA GLU A 89 12.93 6.91 5.12
C GLU A 89 11.61 6.18 4.90
N ALA A 90 10.48 6.87 5.15
CA ALA A 90 9.16 6.40 4.79
C ALA A 90 8.95 6.54 3.28
N SER A 91 8.51 5.48 2.60
CA SER A 91 8.33 5.47 1.13
C SER A 91 6.88 5.16 0.69
N GLY A 92 6.15 4.27 1.36
CA GLY A 92 4.75 3.95 1.02
C GLY A 92 3.75 4.35 2.10
N LEU A 93 2.51 4.66 1.71
CA LEU A 93 1.39 4.92 2.65
C LEU A 93 0.04 4.55 2.03
N VAL A 94 -0.76 3.74 2.73
CA VAL A 94 -2.12 3.38 2.32
C VAL A 94 -3.12 3.54 3.47
N ALA A 95 -4.30 4.08 3.18
CA ALA A 95 -5.41 4.08 4.12
C ALA A 95 -6.04 2.68 4.25
N SER A 96 -6.29 2.26 5.48
CA SER A 96 -7.01 1.02 5.78
C SER A 96 -8.43 1.06 5.22
N ARG A 97 -8.89 -0.06 4.64
CA ARG A 97 -10.29 -0.25 4.23
C ARG A 97 -11.12 -0.90 5.34
N ARG A 98 -10.48 -1.65 6.24
CA ARG A 98 -11.13 -2.38 7.35
C ARG A 98 -11.22 -1.61 8.65
N PHE A 99 -10.32 -0.65 8.89
CA PHE A 99 -10.16 0.04 10.18
C PHE A 99 -10.19 1.56 9.97
N PRO A 100 -11.32 2.23 10.24
CA PRO A 100 -11.44 3.67 10.03
C PRO A 100 -10.37 4.49 10.76
N GLY A 101 -9.76 5.41 10.02
CA GLY A 101 -8.69 6.30 10.50
C GLY A 101 -7.32 5.63 10.62
N VAL A 102 -7.18 4.35 10.30
CA VAL A 102 -5.89 3.66 10.28
C VAL A 102 -5.23 3.82 8.91
N PHE A 103 -3.91 4.03 8.93
CA PHE A 103 -3.07 4.01 7.75
C PHE A 103 -1.85 3.13 8.02
N TYR A 104 -1.42 2.40 7.00
CA TYR A 104 -0.18 1.63 7.03
C TYR A 104 0.86 2.34 6.18
N TRP A 105 2.08 2.42 6.68
CA TRP A 105 3.22 2.93 5.93
C TRP A 105 4.41 1.98 6.06
N LEU A 106 5.32 2.10 5.10
CA LEU A 106 6.55 1.31 5.08
C LEU A 106 7.76 2.20 4.88
N ARG A 107 8.93 1.59 5.01
CA ARG A 107 10.21 2.25 4.82
C ARG A 107 10.91 1.71 3.60
N ASP A 108 11.62 2.58 2.90
CA ASP A 108 12.57 2.18 1.85
C ASP A 108 13.73 1.36 2.43
N GLY A 109 14.62 0.87 1.58
CA GLY A 109 15.78 0.05 1.89
C GLY A 109 16.74 0.67 2.91
N GLY A 110 17.77 -0.10 3.25
CA GLY A 110 18.86 0.36 4.12
C GLY A 110 18.80 -0.14 5.56
N GLY A 111 19.47 0.58 6.47
CA GLY A 111 19.79 0.08 7.82
C GLY A 111 18.55 -0.21 8.68
N ALA A 112 18.55 -1.36 9.36
CA ALA A 112 17.48 -1.80 10.26
C ALA A 112 17.99 -2.03 11.69
N THR A 113 17.15 -1.74 12.68
CA THR A 113 17.34 -2.17 14.08
C THR A 113 16.08 -2.84 14.59
N ALA A 114 16.15 -3.52 15.75
CA ALA A 114 14.97 -4.14 16.36
C ALA A 114 13.84 -3.12 16.65
N GLN A 115 14.19 -1.87 16.95
CA GLN A 115 13.22 -0.79 17.21
C GLN A 115 12.81 -0.03 15.95
N ARG A 116 13.55 -0.20 14.85
CA ARG A 116 13.29 0.45 13.55
C ARG A 116 13.51 -0.56 12.43
N PRO A 117 12.67 -1.60 12.34
CA PRO A 117 12.76 -2.57 11.27
C PRO A 117 12.43 -1.93 9.92
N ARG A 118 12.79 -2.64 8.84
CA ARG A 118 12.55 -2.26 7.43
C ARG A 118 11.48 -3.13 6.78
N ALA A 119 11.61 -4.45 6.94
CA ALA A 119 10.59 -5.42 6.57
C ALA A 119 9.44 -5.40 7.61
N ALA A 120 8.75 -4.28 7.70
CA ALA A 120 7.65 -4.07 8.64
C ALA A 120 6.66 -3.04 8.10
N LEU A 121 5.37 -3.27 8.38
CA LEU A 121 4.31 -2.28 8.18
C LEU A 121 4.10 -1.52 9.48
N TRP A 122 4.29 -0.22 9.43
CA TRP A 122 4.05 0.69 10.53
C TRP A 122 2.61 1.19 10.46
N THR A 123 1.97 1.27 11.61
CA THR A 123 0.57 1.68 11.70
C THR A 123 0.48 3.05 12.34
N ILE A 124 -0.37 3.92 11.79
CA ILE A 124 -0.81 5.15 12.45
C ILE A 124 -2.33 5.16 12.46
N LYS A 125 -2.93 5.62 13.56
CA LYS A 125 -4.36 5.92 13.61
C LYS A 125 -4.55 7.41 13.83
N LEU A 126 -5.31 8.06 12.96
CA LEU A 126 -5.65 9.48 13.09
C LEU A 126 -7.06 9.64 13.65
N GLY A 127 -7.19 10.51 14.65
CA GLY A 127 -8.47 11.01 15.13
C GLY A 127 -9.03 12.07 14.19
N ALA A 128 -10.30 12.43 14.39
CA ALA A 128 -10.97 13.46 13.58
C ALA A 128 -10.26 14.82 13.66
N ASP A 129 -9.49 15.10 14.69
CA ASP A 129 -8.66 16.30 14.84
C ASP A 129 -7.27 16.18 14.18
N ALA A 130 -7.04 15.12 13.39
CA ALA A 130 -5.76 14.77 12.77
C ALA A 130 -4.63 14.50 13.78
N HIS A 131 -4.96 14.24 15.05
CA HIS A 131 -3.98 13.79 16.04
C HIS A 131 -3.81 12.27 16.00
N ALA A 132 -2.57 11.82 16.18
CA ALA A 132 -2.28 10.39 16.31
C ALA A 132 -2.93 9.85 17.59
N LEU A 133 -3.72 8.79 17.43
CA LEU A 133 -4.34 8.05 18.51
C LEU A 133 -3.53 6.78 18.81
N PRO A 134 -3.57 6.29 20.05
CA PRO A 134 -3.03 4.98 20.37
C PRO A 134 -3.69 3.89 19.52
N VAL A 135 -2.86 2.98 19.03
CA VAL A 135 -3.26 1.84 18.21
C VAL A 135 -3.20 0.58 19.05
N ARG A 136 -1.99 0.20 19.49
CA ARG A 136 -1.72 -1.07 20.16
C ARG A 136 -1.06 -0.83 21.50
N ARG A 137 -1.67 -1.32 22.59
CA ARG A 137 -1.14 -1.19 23.96
C ARG A 137 -0.70 0.23 24.37
N GLY A 138 -1.36 1.25 23.83
CA GLY A 138 -1.00 2.65 24.10
C GLY A 138 0.03 3.25 23.15
N GLU A 139 0.59 2.48 22.21
CA GLU A 139 1.54 2.95 21.20
C GLU A 139 0.82 3.63 20.02
N ASN A 140 1.28 4.81 19.63
CA ASN A 140 0.72 5.54 18.48
C ASN A 140 1.23 5.00 17.14
N PHE A 141 2.40 4.35 17.15
CA PHE A 141 3.10 3.91 15.93
C PHE A 141 3.65 2.48 16.05
N PRO A 142 2.82 1.48 16.41
CA PRO A 142 3.28 0.10 16.40
C PRO A 142 3.60 -0.33 14.98
N PHE A 143 4.47 -1.34 14.86
CA PHE A 143 4.70 -2.03 13.59
C PHE A 143 4.35 -3.51 13.71
N ALA A 144 4.03 -4.11 12.56
CA ALA A 144 3.94 -5.54 12.35
C ALA A 144 5.08 -5.98 11.45
N GLN A 145 5.85 -6.98 11.88
CA GLN A 145 6.95 -7.50 11.07
C GLN A 145 6.41 -8.35 9.92
N VAL A 146 6.91 -8.10 8.72
CA VAL A 146 6.54 -8.82 7.51
C VAL A 146 7.58 -9.90 7.24
N PHE A 147 7.13 -11.15 7.19
CA PHE A 147 7.97 -12.32 6.97
C PHE A 147 7.87 -12.81 5.51
N ALA A 148 8.94 -13.48 5.07
CA ALA A 148 9.11 -13.98 3.70
C ALA A 148 9.11 -12.90 2.59
N ALA A 149 9.29 -11.64 2.98
CA ALA A 149 9.53 -10.52 2.08
C ALA A 149 10.71 -9.71 2.64
N PRO A 150 11.96 -10.01 2.21
CA PRO A 150 13.07 -9.14 2.54
C PRO A 150 12.83 -7.75 1.95
N ASN A 151 13.34 -6.73 2.61
CA ASN A 151 13.31 -5.36 2.11
C ASN A 151 14.65 -5.07 1.42
N GLY A 152 14.64 -5.12 0.09
CA GLY A 152 15.76 -4.69 -0.76
C GLY A 152 15.72 -3.19 -0.96
N ASP A 153 14.58 -2.71 -1.48
CA ASP A 153 14.25 -1.31 -1.81
C ASP A 153 12.71 -1.20 -1.88
N TRP A 154 12.04 -1.27 -0.72
CA TRP A 154 10.57 -1.22 -0.65
C TRP A 154 10.04 0.20 -0.82
N GLU A 155 9.30 0.44 -1.88
CA GLU A 155 8.92 1.81 -2.22
C GLU A 155 7.46 2.12 -1.96
N ASP A 156 6.53 1.19 -2.18
CA ASP A 156 5.12 1.53 -1.99
C ASP A 156 4.26 0.38 -1.46
N VAL A 157 3.11 0.75 -0.91
CA VAL A 157 2.08 -0.14 -0.40
C VAL A 157 0.70 0.29 -0.88
N VAL A 158 -0.09 -0.64 -1.41
CA VAL A 158 -1.48 -0.40 -1.84
C VAL A 158 -2.41 -1.51 -1.35
N LEU A 159 -3.72 -1.27 -1.40
CA LEU A 159 -4.75 -2.27 -1.15
C LEU A 159 -5.50 -2.58 -2.44
N ASP A 160 -5.77 -3.86 -2.68
CA ASP A 160 -6.66 -4.29 -3.75
C ASP A 160 -8.15 -4.23 -3.36
N ASP A 161 -9.01 -4.67 -4.29
CA ASP A 161 -10.46 -4.64 -4.11
C ASP A 161 -10.95 -5.66 -3.08
N ASP A 162 -10.14 -6.67 -2.77
CA ASP A 162 -10.41 -7.74 -1.79
C ASP A 162 -9.69 -7.48 -0.45
N ASP A 163 -9.25 -6.24 -0.21
CA ASP A 163 -8.51 -5.80 0.98
C ASP A 163 -7.19 -6.57 1.21
N ASN A 164 -6.58 -7.14 0.15
CA ASN A 164 -5.19 -7.60 0.24
C ASN A 164 -4.26 -6.41 0.08
N LEU A 165 -3.22 -6.41 0.90
CA LEU A 165 -2.12 -5.48 0.88
C LEU A 165 -1.03 -5.96 -0.08
N TRP A 166 -0.58 -5.05 -0.92
CA TRP A 166 0.50 -5.25 -1.89
C TRP A 166 1.68 -4.38 -1.52
N ILE A 167 2.87 -4.97 -1.44
CA ILE A 167 4.13 -4.28 -1.16
C ILE A 167 5.01 -4.38 -2.40
N GLY A 168 5.51 -3.23 -2.85
CA GLY A 168 6.43 -3.14 -3.97
C GLY A 168 7.86 -3.02 -3.48
N ASP A 169 8.66 -4.07 -3.68
CA ASP A 169 10.13 -4.05 -3.61
C ASP A 169 10.62 -3.70 -5.02
N ILE A 170 10.34 -2.45 -5.39
CA ILE A 170 10.38 -1.95 -6.77
C ILE A 170 11.36 -0.80 -6.95
N GLY A 171 12.08 -0.42 -5.88
CA GLY A 171 13.27 0.41 -6.01
C GLY A 171 14.40 -0.39 -6.68
N ALA A 172 15.19 0.31 -7.48
CA ALA A 172 16.38 -0.21 -8.16
C ALA A 172 17.25 0.96 -8.63
N ASN A 173 17.67 1.81 -7.69
CA ASN A 173 18.57 2.93 -7.96
C ASN A 173 19.89 2.49 -8.62
N ASP A 174 20.29 1.24 -8.40
CA ASP A 174 21.46 0.60 -9.01
C ASP A 174 21.22 0.01 -10.42
N CYS A 175 19.98 0.09 -10.92
CA CYS A 175 19.46 -0.44 -12.18
C CYS A 175 19.62 -1.96 -12.42
N VAL A 176 20.03 -2.70 -11.39
CA VAL A 176 20.33 -4.13 -11.49
C VAL A 176 19.67 -4.96 -10.42
N SER A 177 19.23 -4.39 -9.30
CA SER A 177 18.57 -5.14 -8.24
C SER A 177 17.29 -5.81 -8.75
N GLU A 178 17.08 -7.05 -8.29
CA GLU A 178 15.85 -7.79 -8.58
C GLU A 178 14.70 -7.17 -7.81
N GLN A 179 13.54 -7.08 -8.45
CA GLN A 179 12.36 -6.43 -7.91
C GLN A 179 11.23 -7.41 -7.74
N TYR A 180 10.38 -7.16 -6.74
CA TYR A 180 9.31 -8.07 -6.37
C TYR A 180 8.03 -7.35 -6.01
N LEU A 181 6.91 -8.01 -6.32
CA LEU A 181 5.61 -7.70 -5.75
C LEU A 181 5.29 -8.76 -4.70
N TYR A 182 4.98 -8.31 -3.49
CA TYR A 182 4.49 -9.16 -2.42
C TYR A 182 3.00 -8.90 -2.17
N ARG A 183 2.21 -9.95 -2.03
CA ARG A 183 0.79 -9.84 -1.65
C ARG A 183 0.52 -10.53 -0.34
N THR A 184 -0.32 -9.93 0.47
CA THR A 184 -0.58 -10.38 1.83
C THR A 184 -1.88 -9.76 2.37
N LEU A 185 -2.43 -10.24 3.49
CA LEU A 185 -3.73 -9.74 4.00
C LEU A 185 -3.58 -8.39 4.71
N GLU A 186 -4.56 -7.50 4.71
CA GLU A 186 -4.44 -6.33 5.60
C GLU A 186 -4.25 -6.77 7.08
N PRO A 187 -3.19 -6.31 7.79
CA PRO A 187 -2.91 -6.78 9.14
C PRO A 187 -3.89 -6.17 10.15
N GLU A 188 -4.25 -6.92 11.19
CA GLU A 188 -4.99 -6.35 12.33
C GLU A 188 -4.11 -5.32 13.05
N PRO A 189 -4.57 -4.07 13.25
CA PRO A 189 -3.71 -2.99 13.76
C PRO A 189 -3.32 -3.17 15.24
N ASP A 190 -4.09 -3.95 16.01
CA ASP A 190 -3.89 -4.15 17.46
C ASP A 190 -3.34 -5.55 17.79
N THR A 191 -2.57 -6.17 16.89
CA THR A 191 -1.88 -7.43 17.17
C THR A 191 -0.35 -7.35 17.04
N ASP A 192 0.33 -8.28 17.72
CA ASP A 192 1.75 -8.59 17.59
C ASP A 192 2.02 -9.72 16.58
N ASP A 193 0.97 -10.24 15.96
CA ASP A 193 1.09 -11.46 15.18
C ASP A 193 2.06 -11.27 14.01
N PRO A 194 3.02 -12.21 13.85
CA PRO A 194 3.90 -12.19 12.70
C PRO A 194 3.07 -12.36 11.44
N PHE A 195 3.35 -11.53 10.46
CA PHE A 195 2.53 -11.45 9.27
C PHE A 195 3.34 -11.91 8.06
N PHE A 196 2.84 -12.95 7.38
CA PHE A 196 3.57 -13.63 6.30
C PHE A 196 3.00 -13.24 4.95
N VAL A 197 3.87 -12.94 3.99
CA VAL A 197 3.40 -12.75 2.62
C VAL A 197 2.82 -14.05 2.06
N THR A 198 1.66 -13.92 1.44
CA THR A 198 0.89 -15.05 0.88
C THR A 198 1.31 -15.38 -0.54
N ALA A 199 1.91 -14.41 -1.23
CA ALA A 199 2.47 -14.59 -2.56
C ALA A 199 3.59 -13.58 -2.83
N LYS A 200 4.46 -13.96 -3.77
CA LYS A 200 5.64 -13.21 -4.21
C LYS A 200 5.79 -13.43 -5.71
N TRP A 201 6.02 -12.36 -6.45
CA TRP A 201 6.34 -12.42 -7.88
C TRP A 201 7.57 -11.57 -8.20
N PRO A 202 8.55 -12.10 -8.94
CA PRO A 202 9.55 -11.25 -9.59
C PRO A 202 8.89 -10.35 -10.62
N VAL A 203 9.46 -9.16 -10.83
CA VAL A 203 8.95 -8.15 -11.76
C VAL A 203 9.94 -7.98 -12.91
N SER A 204 9.42 -7.97 -14.14
CA SER A 204 10.19 -7.73 -15.35
C SER A 204 9.70 -6.49 -16.08
N PHE A 205 10.58 -5.49 -16.24
CA PHE A 205 10.31 -4.28 -17.01
C PHE A 205 10.60 -4.53 -18.51
N PRO A 206 9.74 -4.05 -19.42
CA PRO A 206 9.89 -4.31 -20.86
C PRO A 206 10.99 -3.46 -21.51
N ASP A 207 11.39 -2.37 -20.86
CA ASP A 207 12.22 -1.30 -21.43
C ASP A 207 13.26 -0.74 -20.43
N PRO A 208 14.11 -1.58 -19.81
CA PRO A 208 15.24 -1.06 -19.05
C PRO A 208 16.17 -0.25 -19.97
N ALA A 209 16.81 0.77 -19.42
CA ALA A 209 17.79 1.56 -20.19
C ALA A 209 18.99 0.68 -20.61
N GLU A 210 19.75 1.12 -21.62
CA GLU A 210 20.92 0.37 -22.08
C GLU A 210 21.90 0.09 -20.93
N GLY A 211 22.30 -1.18 -20.77
CA GLY A 211 23.19 -1.63 -19.69
C GLY A 211 22.49 -1.86 -18.34
N CYS A 212 21.20 -1.55 -18.22
CA CYS A 212 20.38 -1.83 -17.03
C CYS A 212 19.69 -3.19 -17.17
N ARG A 213 19.40 -3.84 -16.04
CA ARG A 213 18.52 -5.03 -16.00
C ARG A 213 17.10 -4.67 -15.61
N THR A 214 16.94 -3.62 -14.81
CA THR A 214 15.67 -3.18 -14.24
C THR A 214 15.49 -1.67 -14.38
N ARG A 215 14.39 -1.15 -13.84
CA ARG A 215 14.05 0.28 -13.81
C ARG A 215 13.61 0.67 -12.41
N ASN A 216 14.10 1.80 -11.90
CA ASN A 216 13.66 2.35 -10.62
C ASN A 216 12.19 2.79 -10.70
N ALA A 217 11.33 2.22 -9.88
CA ALA A 217 9.94 2.61 -9.73
C ALA A 217 9.63 2.83 -8.25
N GLU A 218 8.80 3.81 -7.93
CA GLU A 218 8.60 4.20 -6.53
C GLU A 218 7.15 4.40 -6.13
N ALA A 219 6.20 4.29 -7.06
CA ALA A 219 4.80 4.37 -6.72
C ALA A 219 4.01 3.23 -7.36
N MET A 220 2.97 2.80 -6.65
CA MET A 220 2.00 1.84 -7.10
C MET A 220 0.58 2.42 -7.01
N LEU A 221 -0.31 1.90 -7.86
CA LEU A 221 -1.73 2.19 -7.78
C LEU A 221 -2.52 0.93 -8.08
N TRP A 222 -3.44 0.55 -7.19
CA TRP A 222 -4.50 -0.38 -7.52
C TRP A 222 -5.68 0.37 -8.13
N LEU A 223 -6.15 -0.06 -9.30
CA LEU A 223 -7.29 0.55 -9.97
C LEU A 223 -8.03 -0.48 -10.83
N ASP A 224 -9.32 -0.71 -10.52
CA ASP A 224 -10.22 -1.57 -11.28
C ASP A 224 -9.71 -3.00 -11.48
N GLY A 225 -9.22 -3.64 -10.41
CA GLY A 225 -8.70 -5.00 -10.47
C GLY A 225 -7.27 -5.13 -11.02
N GLU A 226 -6.62 -4.01 -11.36
CA GLU A 226 -5.29 -3.98 -11.98
C GLU A 226 -4.30 -3.21 -11.10
N LEU A 227 -3.05 -3.66 -11.08
CA LEU A 227 -1.95 -2.99 -10.39
C LEU A 227 -1.10 -2.22 -11.40
N TYR A 228 -0.80 -0.95 -11.09
CA TYR A 228 0.03 -0.08 -11.91
C TYR A 228 1.28 0.35 -11.15
N LEU A 229 2.40 0.46 -11.85
CA LEU A 229 3.69 0.91 -11.31
C LEU A 229 4.14 2.19 -12.03
N PHE A 230 4.69 3.15 -11.28
CA PHE A 230 5.18 4.43 -11.78
C PHE A 230 6.70 4.48 -11.64
N ALA A 231 7.39 4.60 -12.77
CA ALA A 231 8.85 4.71 -12.75
C ALA A 231 9.31 6.09 -12.28
N LYS A 232 10.33 6.16 -11.41
CA LYS A 232 10.91 7.43 -10.97
C LYS A 232 11.95 7.94 -11.95
N THR A 233 11.48 8.60 -12.99
CA THR A 233 12.32 9.23 -14.00
C THR A 233 11.71 10.55 -14.51
N ALA A 234 12.35 11.21 -15.46
CA ALA A 234 11.70 12.26 -16.23
C ALA A 234 10.60 11.65 -17.11
N ASN A 235 9.44 12.32 -17.20
CA ASN A 235 8.23 11.86 -17.86
C ASN A 235 7.79 10.47 -17.39
N SER A 236 7.84 10.24 -16.06
CA SER A 236 7.54 8.97 -15.38
C SER A 236 6.56 8.05 -16.14
N PRO A 237 7.02 7.01 -16.85
CA PRO A 237 6.13 6.05 -17.48
C PRO A 237 5.37 5.24 -16.44
N VAL A 238 4.17 4.87 -16.82
CA VAL A 238 3.24 4.05 -16.03
C VAL A 238 3.08 2.71 -16.72
N TYR A 239 3.24 1.64 -15.96
CA TYR A 239 3.09 0.27 -16.42
C TYR A 239 1.93 -0.41 -15.71
N ARG A 240 1.23 -1.31 -16.39
CA ARG A 240 0.29 -2.25 -15.77
C ARG A 240 0.99 -3.59 -15.55
N ALA A 241 0.81 -4.16 -14.37
CA ALA A 241 1.28 -5.50 -14.04
C ALA A 241 0.37 -6.56 -14.68
N VAL A 242 0.97 -7.46 -15.46
CA VAL A 242 0.30 -8.62 -16.05
C VAL A 242 0.75 -9.86 -15.30
N PHE A 243 -0.15 -10.38 -14.46
CA PHE A 243 0.15 -11.54 -13.63
C PHE A 243 0.11 -12.84 -14.45
N PRO A 244 1.12 -13.70 -14.31
CA PRO A 244 1.15 -14.98 -15.01
C PRO A 244 0.12 -15.95 -14.43
N ALA A 245 -0.41 -16.82 -15.29
CA ALA A 245 -1.22 -17.95 -14.84
C ALA A 245 -0.38 -19.02 -14.11
N GLU A 246 0.91 -19.12 -14.46
CA GLU A 246 1.85 -20.04 -13.83
C GLU A 246 2.42 -19.43 -12.54
N ARG A 247 2.49 -20.24 -11.49
CA ARG A 247 3.04 -19.82 -10.19
C ARG A 247 4.55 -19.63 -10.28
N GLY A 248 5.03 -18.48 -9.80
CA GLY A 248 6.46 -18.21 -9.70
C GLY A 248 7.11 -17.71 -11.00
N ALA A 249 6.33 -17.62 -12.08
CA ALA A 249 6.74 -16.84 -13.25
C ALA A 249 6.73 -15.33 -12.93
N ASP A 250 7.45 -14.58 -13.74
CA ASP A 250 7.55 -13.13 -13.65
C ASP A 250 6.20 -12.45 -13.94
N VAL A 251 5.95 -11.38 -13.20
CA VAL A 251 4.98 -10.36 -13.60
C VAL A 251 5.63 -9.51 -14.68
N GLU A 252 5.06 -9.59 -15.87
CA GLU A 252 5.44 -8.73 -16.99
C GLU A 252 4.76 -7.38 -16.85
N LEU A 253 5.47 -6.31 -17.19
CA LEU A 253 4.93 -4.96 -17.15
C LEU A 253 4.59 -4.46 -18.56
N GLU A 254 3.36 -4.02 -18.77
CA GLU A 254 2.91 -3.45 -20.04
C GLU A 254 2.87 -1.91 -19.97
N PRO A 255 3.50 -1.17 -20.90
CA PRO A 255 3.43 0.29 -20.91
C PRO A 255 2.00 0.80 -21.13
N VAL A 256 1.55 1.71 -20.28
CA VAL A 256 0.20 2.29 -20.33
C VAL A 256 0.23 3.75 -20.78
N ALA A 257 1.01 4.58 -20.09
CA ALA A 257 0.98 6.03 -20.30
C ALA A 257 2.29 6.69 -19.84
N GLU A 258 2.47 7.93 -20.27
CA GLU A 258 3.43 8.88 -19.73
C GLU A 258 2.70 10.19 -19.40
N PHE A 259 3.30 11.05 -18.59
CA PHE A 259 2.72 12.35 -18.26
C PHE A 259 2.96 13.37 -19.39
N ASP A 260 1.90 14.03 -19.84
CA ASP A 260 2.00 15.17 -20.78
C ASP A 260 2.38 16.49 -20.09
N ALA A 261 2.29 16.51 -18.75
CA ALA A 261 2.70 17.64 -17.91
C ALA A 261 4.14 17.46 -17.42
N ALA A 262 4.77 18.55 -16.96
CA ALA A 262 6.11 18.52 -16.33
C ALA A 262 6.08 17.86 -14.94
N VAL A 263 5.71 16.58 -14.92
CA VAL A 263 5.52 15.72 -13.77
C VAL A 263 6.53 14.59 -13.88
N ASN A 264 7.48 14.60 -12.95
CA ASN A 264 8.68 13.78 -13.02
C ASN A 264 8.98 13.25 -11.63
N LYS A 265 9.67 12.11 -11.57
CA LYS A 265 10.16 11.49 -10.32
C LYS A 265 9.02 11.25 -9.33
N ILE A 266 8.00 10.55 -9.82
CA ILE A 266 6.85 10.15 -9.00
C ILE A 266 7.26 9.10 -7.99
N SER A 267 6.89 9.34 -6.74
CA SER A 267 6.97 8.43 -5.60
C SER A 267 5.59 8.17 -4.98
N VAL A 268 4.61 9.04 -5.20
CA VAL A 268 3.22 8.83 -4.74
C VAL A 268 2.26 8.71 -5.90
N SER A 269 1.33 7.75 -5.83
CA SER A 269 0.14 7.70 -6.67
C SER A 269 -1.09 7.25 -5.88
N THR A 270 -2.20 8.00 -5.97
CA THR A 270 -3.45 7.66 -5.27
C THR A 270 -4.67 8.23 -5.98
N VAL A 271 -5.82 7.57 -5.82
CA VAL A 271 -7.10 7.97 -6.41
C VAL A 271 -8.13 8.23 -5.32
N SER A 272 -8.92 9.29 -5.47
CA SER A 272 -9.98 9.61 -4.52
C SER A 272 -11.07 8.54 -4.53
N THR A 273 -11.76 8.33 -3.40
CA THR A 273 -12.81 7.30 -3.28
C THR A 273 -13.93 7.46 -4.33
N ASP A 274 -14.28 8.69 -4.69
CA ASP A 274 -15.27 8.99 -5.73
C ASP A 274 -14.72 8.92 -7.16
N ARG A 275 -13.42 8.64 -7.30
CA ARG A 275 -12.68 8.50 -8.56
C ARG A 275 -12.71 9.75 -9.44
N THR A 276 -12.95 10.91 -8.85
CA THR A 276 -12.92 12.18 -9.60
C THR A 276 -11.54 12.82 -9.59
N ARG A 277 -10.58 12.23 -8.88
CA ARG A 277 -9.21 12.72 -8.75
C ARG A 277 -8.18 11.62 -8.84
N LEU A 278 -7.11 11.91 -9.56
CA LEU A 278 -5.84 11.19 -9.50
C LEU A 278 -4.80 12.15 -8.95
N THR A 279 -4.17 11.79 -7.84
CA THR A 279 -3.06 12.53 -7.27
C THR A 279 -1.77 11.76 -7.47
N VAL A 280 -0.73 12.49 -7.89
CA VAL A 280 0.64 12.01 -7.87
C VAL A 280 1.53 13.01 -7.16
N ALA A 281 2.63 12.55 -6.58
CA ALA A 281 3.60 13.43 -5.96
C ALA A 281 5.03 12.91 -6.17
N GLY A 282 5.96 13.85 -6.06
CA GLY A 282 7.35 13.56 -5.78
C GLY A 282 7.77 14.30 -4.50
N HIS A 283 9.07 14.33 -4.23
CA HIS A 283 9.64 14.74 -2.94
C HIS A 283 9.17 16.11 -2.42
N ALA A 284 8.91 17.08 -3.31
CA ALA A 284 8.64 18.48 -2.92
C ALA A 284 7.29 19.02 -3.41
N ARG A 285 6.60 18.30 -4.29
CA ARG A 285 5.40 18.79 -4.98
C ARG A 285 4.44 17.63 -5.24
N TYR A 286 3.17 17.94 -5.16
CA TYR A 286 2.09 17.07 -5.62
C TYR A 286 1.27 17.76 -6.72
N TRP A 287 0.62 16.93 -7.52
CA TRP A 287 -0.24 17.31 -8.63
C TRP A 287 -1.54 16.51 -8.54
N VAL A 288 -2.65 17.22 -8.59
CA VAL A 288 -3.99 16.61 -8.63
C VAL A 288 -4.56 16.83 -10.01
N PHE A 289 -4.98 15.74 -10.64
CA PHE A 289 -5.63 15.71 -11.93
C PHE A 289 -7.13 15.45 -11.75
N ALA A 290 -7.96 16.15 -12.51
CA ALA A 290 -9.34 15.74 -12.66
C ALA A 290 -9.39 14.42 -13.42
N ALA A 291 -10.20 13.49 -12.93
CA ALA A 291 -10.41 12.20 -13.56
C ALA A 291 -11.89 11.95 -13.83
N ASP A 292 -12.17 11.12 -14.84
CA ASP A 292 -13.52 10.77 -15.23
C ASP A 292 -13.91 9.43 -14.58
N PRO A 293 -14.81 9.43 -13.57
CA PRO A 293 -15.23 8.21 -12.88
C PRO A 293 -16.06 7.27 -13.77
N ALA A 294 -16.40 7.65 -15.01
CA ALA A 294 -17.00 6.74 -15.99
C ALA A 294 -15.95 5.86 -16.71
N LEU A 295 -14.68 6.25 -16.71
CA LEU A 295 -13.60 5.48 -17.32
C LEU A 295 -13.05 4.43 -16.36
N ARG A 296 -12.38 3.41 -16.90
CA ARG A 296 -11.80 2.28 -16.15
C ARG A 296 -10.36 1.99 -16.57
N GLY A 297 -9.57 1.44 -15.66
CA GLY A 297 -8.21 0.95 -15.87
C GLY A 297 -7.34 1.92 -16.68
N ASP A 298 -6.70 1.42 -17.73
CA ASP A 298 -5.89 2.22 -18.66
C ASP A 298 -6.57 3.47 -19.18
N ALA A 299 -7.86 3.40 -19.55
CA ALA A 299 -8.55 4.54 -20.13
C ALA A 299 -8.72 5.67 -19.10
N TYR A 300 -8.98 5.30 -17.84
CA TYR A 300 -9.00 6.24 -16.72
C TYR A 300 -7.64 6.93 -16.55
N LEU A 301 -6.56 6.14 -16.46
CA LEU A 301 -5.22 6.67 -16.27
C LEU A 301 -4.75 7.52 -17.44
N LYS A 302 -4.82 7.01 -18.66
CA LYS A 302 -4.44 7.74 -19.88
C LYS A 302 -5.15 9.08 -19.96
N ARG A 303 -6.47 9.10 -19.71
CA ARG A 303 -7.25 10.35 -19.77
C ARG A 303 -6.83 11.35 -18.70
N ALA A 304 -6.63 10.91 -17.46
CA ALA A 304 -6.21 11.79 -16.37
C ALA A 304 -4.81 12.36 -16.63
N LEU A 305 -3.86 11.52 -17.06
CA LEU A 305 -2.45 11.86 -17.23
C LEU A 305 -2.15 12.72 -18.47
N GLN A 306 -3.00 12.66 -19.50
CA GLN A 306 -3.00 13.59 -20.64
C GLN A 306 -3.56 14.98 -20.28
N GLY A 307 -4.29 15.06 -19.16
CA GLY A 307 -4.82 16.31 -18.64
C GLY A 307 -3.74 17.21 -18.07
N ARG A 308 -4.10 18.46 -17.78
CA ARG A 308 -3.30 19.32 -16.91
C ARG A 308 -3.75 19.11 -15.46
N PRO A 309 -2.84 19.19 -14.49
CA PRO A 309 -3.21 19.24 -13.08
C PRO A 309 -4.23 20.36 -12.85
N VAL A 310 -5.34 20.04 -12.17
CA VAL A 310 -6.33 21.03 -11.72
C VAL A 310 -5.88 21.73 -10.45
N HIS A 311 -4.95 21.10 -9.72
CA HIS A 311 -4.33 21.64 -8.52
C HIS A 311 -2.89 21.15 -8.40
N THR A 312 -2.02 21.99 -7.86
CA THR A 312 -0.63 21.64 -7.54
C THR A 312 -0.24 22.33 -6.25
N GLY A 313 0.56 21.69 -5.40
CA GLY A 313 1.04 22.29 -4.17
C GLY A 313 2.40 21.78 -3.74
N THR A 314 2.98 22.45 -2.75
CA THR A 314 4.25 22.06 -2.12
C THR A 314 4.04 21.77 -0.65
N PHE A 315 5.03 21.13 -0.04
CA PHE A 315 5.00 20.75 1.37
C PHE A 315 5.76 21.78 2.22
N ALA A 316 5.14 22.26 3.29
CA ALA A 316 5.75 23.20 4.24
C ALA A 316 6.57 22.44 5.31
N SER A 317 7.68 21.84 4.86
CA SER A 317 8.58 21.05 5.72
C SER A 317 9.41 21.93 6.66
N ARG A 318 9.62 21.47 7.90
CA ARG A 318 10.53 22.13 8.85
C ARG A 318 12.00 21.99 8.45
N ALA A 319 12.35 20.94 7.73
CA ALA A 319 13.70 20.71 7.22
C ALA A 319 14.02 21.54 5.96
N GLY A 320 13.02 22.24 5.39
CA GLY A 320 13.16 22.99 4.14
C GLY A 320 13.06 22.13 2.87
N ASN A 321 13.18 20.81 3.01
CA ASN A 321 12.81 19.81 2.00
C ASN A 321 11.89 18.78 2.66
N ALA A 322 10.76 18.45 2.02
CA ALA A 322 9.86 17.46 2.59
C ALA A 322 10.36 16.04 2.35
N SER A 323 10.79 15.71 1.12
CA SER A 323 11.11 14.32 0.76
C SER A 323 9.90 13.41 0.99
N VAL A 324 8.75 13.83 0.45
CA VAL A 324 7.53 13.01 0.42
C VAL A 324 7.73 11.86 -0.55
N GLU A 325 7.43 10.66 -0.05
CA GLU A 325 7.52 9.45 -0.85
C GLU A 325 6.26 8.60 -0.78
N GLY A 326 5.48 8.64 0.31
CA GLY A 326 4.20 7.93 0.39
C GLY A 326 2.99 8.85 0.48
N GLY A 327 1.84 8.43 -0.04
CA GLY A 327 0.61 9.20 0.12
C GLY A 327 -0.68 8.47 -0.24
N SER A 328 -1.75 8.84 0.44
CA SER A 328 -3.09 8.29 0.23
C SER A 328 -4.15 9.37 0.42
N TYR A 329 -5.26 9.26 -0.31
CA TYR A 329 -6.48 9.95 0.09
C TYR A 329 -6.96 9.44 1.46
N VAL A 330 -7.52 10.37 2.23
CA VAL A 330 -8.34 10.06 3.39
C VAL A 330 -9.67 9.47 2.90
N PRO A 331 -10.07 8.27 3.35
CA PRO A 331 -11.28 7.62 2.86
C PRO A 331 -12.53 8.50 2.98
N GLY A 332 -13.29 8.62 1.89
CA GLY A 332 -14.54 9.38 1.88
C GLY A 332 -14.39 10.90 1.86
N THR A 333 -13.16 11.43 1.81
CA THR A 333 -12.90 12.86 1.60
C THR A 333 -12.00 13.05 0.38
N HIS A 334 -11.68 14.31 0.06
CA HIS A 334 -10.60 14.63 -0.86
C HIS A 334 -9.34 15.11 -0.13
N ASP A 335 -9.25 14.93 1.19
CA ASP A 335 -8.01 15.27 1.89
C ASP A 335 -6.93 14.22 1.56
N LEU A 336 -5.70 14.68 1.46
CA LEU A 336 -4.52 13.89 1.14
C LEU A 336 -3.62 13.82 2.36
N LEU A 337 -3.29 12.60 2.77
CA LEU A 337 -2.25 12.35 3.76
C LEU A 337 -0.98 11.91 3.03
N PHE A 338 0.13 12.58 3.31
CA PHE A 338 1.45 12.21 2.81
C PHE A 338 2.38 11.85 3.97
N VAL A 339 3.33 10.96 3.71
CA VAL A 339 4.45 10.63 4.60
C VAL A 339 5.78 10.91 3.91
N ALA A 340 6.76 11.32 4.68
CA ALA A 340 8.06 11.73 4.18
C ALA A 340 9.23 11.05 4.90
N GLU A 341 10.33 10.90 4.17
CA GLU A 341 11.58 10.30 4.67
C GLU A 341 12.15 11.03 5.89
N ASN A 342 11.91 12.34 5.95
CA ASN A 342 12.40 13.22 7.00
C ASN A 342 11.56 13.16 8.29
N LYS A 343 10.72 12.11 8.42
CA LYS A 343 9.81 11.85 9.54
C LYS A 343 8.62 12.79 9.61
N GLU A 344 8.28 13.50 8.54
CA GLU A 344 7.11 14.39 8.47
C GLU A 344 5.86 13.70 7.89
N MET A 345 4.67 14.12 8.34
CA MET A 345 3.39 13.84 7.68
C MET A 345 2.67 15.13 7.32
N PHE A 346 1.97 15.12 6.19
CA PHE A 346 1.24 16.30 5.69
C PHE A 346 -0.20 15.91 5.41
N LEU A 347 -1.15 16.46 6.17
CA LEU A 347 -2.58 16.37 5.86
C LEU A 347 -3.01 17.66 5.16
N LEU A 348 -3.29 17.54 3.86
CA LEU A 348 -3.60 18.67 2.99
C LEU A 348 -4.99 18.48 2.38
N PRO A 349 -5.85 19.50 2.33
CA PRO A 349 -7.06 19.42 1.52
C PRO A 349 -6.70 19.35 0.04
N ASP A 350 -7.47 18.59 -0.75
CA ASP A 350 -7.51 18.73 -2.22
C ASP A 350 -8.31 19.97 -2.62
N ALA A 351 -7.81 21.11 -2.16
CA ALA A 351 -8.22 22.42 -2.60
C ALA A 351 -6.99 23.35 -2.52
N PRO A 352 -6.89 24.35 -3.40
CA PRO A 352 -5.83 25.33 -3.32
C PRO A 352 -5.81 25.95 -1.91
N SER A 353 -4.62 26.03 -1.29
CA SER A 353 -4.48 26.88 -0.13
C SER A 353 -4.77 28.32 -0.57
N ALA A 354 -5.43 29.13 0.29
CA ALA A 354 -5.72 30.53 -0.02
C ALA A 354 -4.44 31.36 -0.34
N ALA A 355 -3.26 30.84 -0.03
CA ALA A 355 -1.96 31.44 -0.35
C ALA A 355 -1.49 31.16 -1.79
N ALA A 356 -2.01 30.12 -2.46
CA ALA A 356 -1.66 29.76 -3.84
C ALA A 356 -2.52 30.49 -4.90
N ALA A 357 -3.54 31.24 -4.48
CA ALA A 357 -4.47 31.98 -5.35
C ALA A 357 -4.04 33.45 -5.60
N ARG A 358 -2.74 33.77 -5.47
CA ARG A 358 -2.21 35.13 -5.66
C ARG A 358 -1.12 35.19 -6.71
#